data_AF-A0A914D225-F1
#
_entry.id   AF-A0A914D225-F1
#
_cell.length_a   1.000
_cell.length_b   1.000
_cell.length_c   1.000
_cell.angle_alpha   90.00
_cell.angle_beta   90.00
_cell.angle_gamma   90.00
#
_symmetry.space_group_name_H-M   'P 1'
#
loop_
_entity.id
_entity.type
_entity.pdbx_description
1 polymer ?
#
loop_
_entity_poly.entity_id
_entity_poly.type
_entity_poly.pdbx_seq_one_letter_code
_entity_poly.pdbx_strand_id
1 'polypeptide(L)'
;MFTQFLFFLINFLLVSSDGDVVGKITVGYQGWFAAIGDGSPINTWWHWAKIGQQPPSPTNVAVISWPDMREYNTSFQTNFSNLGNGQPASLYSSFTDQTISTQFKWMSQYSIDVAALQRFNPNGIEGPIRDAMAAKVRTNAEKYGVKFYIMYDVSDWTNFQTEIKADWTNKMQAYTNSPAYARQNGKPVVCIWGFGFNDPQRPFGPAECLDVLNWFKAQGLYVIGGVPTHWRTGDQDSQPNFTQVYDAFNMISPWMVGRIANVNDVDRFYTDVNTPDLAYLKARGIDYQPCILPGNLSHHDRYHGELMWRQFYNMARLGVQAIYISMFDEYNEGNQIAKTAENAKMVPTNYNFVTLDEDGVVCSSDYYLRLTTDGGKMFKGQTPITPIRPTLPTCPLNFAQSKVNNRSCLAFISTTTDWNTANQQCGQLAPGAALVSMDSAFQNSAIQ
;
A
#
# COMPACT_ATOMS: atom_id res chain seq x y z
N MET A 1 2.39 -42.48 43.87
CA MET A 1 2.97 -42.28 42.52
C MET A 1 1.82 -41.92 41.59
N PHE A 2 1.33 -40.67 41.59
CA PHE A 2 1.75 -39.59 40.67
C PHE A 2 1.98 -40.14 39.25
N THR A 3 1.18 -39.82 38.23
CA THR A 3 1.27 -38.54 37.52
C THR A 3 0.03 -38.33 36.66
N GLN A 4 -0.62 -37.17 36.83
CA GLN A 4 -1.61 -36.60 35.93
C GLN A 4 -0.91 -36.23 34.61
N PHE A 5 -1.35 -36.80 33.48
CA PHE A 5 -1.08 -36.21 32.17
C PHE A 5 -2.03 -35.03 31.98
N LEU A 6 -1.64 -33.88 32.54
CA LEU A 6 -2.19 -32.60 32.18
C LEU A 6 -1.67 -32.28 30.76
N PHE A 7 -2.48 -32.56 29.73
CA PHE A 7 -2.27 -31.95 28.43
C PHE A 7 -2.38 -30.44 28.63
N PHE A 8 -1.24 -29.75 28.70
CA PHE A 8 -1.17 -28.32 28.44
C PHE A 8 -1.56 -28.12 26.96
N LEU A 9 -2.86 -28.04 26.68
CA LEU A 9 -3.32 -27.12 25.66
C LEU A 9 -3.00 -25.73 26.21
N ILE A 10 -1.77 -25.27 25.96
CA ILE A 10 -1.57 -23.85 25.77
C ILE A 10 -2.40 -23.57 24.53
N ASN A 11 -3.65 -23.13 24.74
CA ASN A 11 -4.37 -22.33 23.77
C ASN A 11 -3.43 -21.17 23.45
N PHE A 12 -2.61 -21.32 22.40
CA PHE A 12 -2.16 -20.17 21.65
C PHE A 12 -3.46 -19.48 21.25
N LEU A 13 -3.83 -18.44 22.00
CA LEU A 13 -4.94 -17.56 21.67
C LEU A 13 -4.63 -17.03 20.29
N LEU A 14 -5.16 -17.70 19.27
CA LEU A 14 -5.09 -17.26 17.88
C LEU A 14 -5.72 -15.88 17.86
N VAL A 15 -4.93 -14.90 17.44
CA VAL A 15 -5.28 -13.48 17.50
C VAL A 15 -6.55 -13.21 16.68
N SER A 16 -6.64 -13.83 15.50
CA SER A 16 -7.86 -14.15 14.75
C SER A 16 -7.55 -15.28 13.77
N SER A 17 -8.57 -15.99 13.28
CA SER A 17 -8.42 -16.86 12.10
C SER A 17 -8.39 -16.02 10.82
N ASP A 18 -7.96 -16.64 9.71
CA ASP A 18 -8.07 -16.05 8.38
C ASP A 18 -9.48 -15.49 8.11
N GLY A 19 -9.53 -14.32 7.50
CA GLY A 19 -10.75 -13.60 7.13
C GLY A 19 -10.50 -12.72 5.91
N ASP A 20 -11.23 -11.61 5.78
CA ASP A 20 -11.02 -10.69 4.67
C ASP A 20 -9.85 -9.72 4.90
N VAL A 21 -9.21 -9.68 6.08
CA VAL A 21 -7.99 -8.89 6.33
C VAL A 21 -6.86 -9.69 6.96
N VAL A 22 -7.15 -10.61 7.88
CA VAL A 22 -6.16 -11.56 8.39
C VAL A 22 -5.87 -12.62 7.32
N GLY A 23 -4.59 -12.86 7.08
CA GLY A 23 -4.07 -13.69 5.99
C GLY A 23 -4.03 -12.98 4.63
N LYS A 24 -4.26 -11.65 4.59
CA LYS A 24 -4.43 -10.87 3.35
C LYS A 24 -3.40 -9.75 3.19
N ILE A 25 -3.19 -9.37 1.94
CA ILE A 25 -2.50 -8.15 1.52
C ILE A 25 -3.55 -7.07 1.26
N THR A 26 -3.53 -6.04 2.09
CA THR A 26 -4.32 -4.83 1.91
C THR A 26 -3.47 -3.74 1.29
N VAL A 27 -4.03 -2.92 0.40
CA VAL A 27 -3.39 -1.69 -0.10
C VAL A 27 -4.18 -0.47 0.37
N GLY A 28 -3.46 0.59 0.74
CA GLY A 28 -4.06 1.92 0.85
C GLY A 28 -4.47 2.44 -0.51
N TYR A 29 -5.72 2.86 -0.67
CA TYR A 29 -6.26 3.33 -1.94
C TYR A 29 -6.89 4.71 -1.78
N GLN A 30 -6.31 5.70 -2.45
CA GLN A 30 -6.74 7.09 -2.37
C GLN A 30 -7.92 7.35 -3.30
N GLY A 31 -7.76 7.06 -4.60
CA GLY A 31 -8.77 7.35 -5.61
C GLY A 31 -9.12 8.85 -5.73
N TRP A 32 -8.17 9.75 -5.41
CA TRP A 32 -8.42 11.19 -5.23
C TRP A 32 -7.98 12.09 -6.38
N PHE A 33 -7.28 11.55 -7.37
CA PHE A 33 -6.80 12.36 -8.48
C PHE A 33 -7.97 12.76 -9.37
N ALA A 34 -8.20 14.06 -9.54
CA ALA A 34 -9.30 14.59 -10.34
C ALA A 34 -8.78 15.60 -11.37
N ALA A 35 -9.57 15.88 -12.41
CA ALA A 35 -9.23 16.83 -13.45
C ALA A 35 -10.42 17.71 -13.81
N ILE A 36 -10.17 18.91 -14.35
CA ILE A 36 -11.24 19.75 -14.90
C ILE A 36 -11.85 19.01 -16.11
N GLY A 37 -13.18 18.91 -16.12
CA GLY A 37 -13.97 18.25 -17.16
C GLY A 37 -14.14 16.74 -16.98
N ASP A 38 -13.70 16.17 -15.85
CA ASP A 38 -13.81 14.72 -15.59
C ASP A 38 -15.19 14.26 -15.10
N GLY A 39 -16.12 15.20 -14.89
CA GLY A 39 -17.46 14.94 -14.39
C GLY A 39 -17.54 14.76 -12.86
N SER A 40 -16.43 14.91 -12.14
CA SER A 40 -16.42 14.87 -10.68
C SER A 40 -17.05 16.12 -10.07
N PRO A 41 -17.66 16.01 -8.88
CA PRO A 41 -18.22 17.18 -8.20
C PRO A 41 -17.20 18.29 -7.90
N ILE A 42 -15.93 17.93 -7.71
CA ILE A 42 -14.87 18.89 -7.39
C ILE A 42 -14.35 19.62 -8.64
N ASN A 43 -14.46 19.00 -9.83
CA ASN A 43 -14.16 19.57 -11.15
C ASN A 43 -12.91 20.47 -11.18
N THR A 44 -11.81 19.96 -10.63
CA THR A 44 -10.53 20.68 -10.45
C THR A 44 -9.38 19.69 -10.62
N TRP A 45 -8.17 20.19 -10.88
CA TRP A 45 -6.95 19.36 -10.92
C TRP A 45 -6.49 18.99 -9.51
N TRP A 46 -7.27 18.14 -8.83
CA TRP A 46 -7.03 17.70 -7.46
C TRP A 46 -5.89 16.68 -7.40
N HIS A 47 -4.93 16.89 -6.49
CA HIS A 47 -3.65 16.15 -6.32
C HIS A 47 -2.70 16.10 -7.53
N TRP A 48 -3.12 16.54 -8.72
CA TRP A 48 -2.21 16.69 -9.86
C TRP A 48 -1.48 18.04 -9.89
N ALA A 49 -2.10 19.09 -9.36
CA ALA A 49 -1.60 20.46 -9.40
C ALA A 49 -1.67 21.16 -8.04
N LYS A 50 -0.79 22.14 -7.80
CA LYS A 50 -0.84 23.00 -6.60
C LYS A 50 -1.99 24.01 -6.67
N ILE A 51 -2.26 24.50 -7.88
CA ILE A 51 -3.38 25.38 -8.21
C ILE A 51 -4.35 24.57 -9.07
N GLY A 52 -5.39 24.01 -8.44
CA GLY A 52 -6.31 23.08 -9.09
C GLY A 52 -7.13 23.68 -10.25
N GLN A 53 -7.31 25.01 -10.28
CA GLN A 53 -8.04 25.70 -11.35
C GLN A 53 -7.24 25.78 -12.67
N GLN A 54 -5.98 25.36 -12.67
CA GLN A 54 -5.11 25.36 -13.84
C GLN A 54 -4.58 23.95 -14.09
N PRO A 55 -4.44 23.52 -15.37
CA PRO A 55 -3.81 22.25 -15.67
C PRO A 55 -2.39 22.15 -15.08
N PRO A 56 -1.94 20.94 -14.72
CA PRO A 56 -0.57 20.69 -14.34
C PRO A 56 0.40 21.18 -15.42
N SER A 57 1.49 21.79 -14.99
CA SER A 57 2.51 22.38 -15.86
C SER A 57 3.86 22.41 -15.13
N PRO A 58 4.99 22.70 -15.78
CA PRO A 58 6.29 22.79 -15.09
C PRO A 58 6.34 23.74 -13.88
N THR A 59 5.41 24.70 -13.79
CA THR A 59 5.30 25.66 -12.68
C THR A 59 4.12 25.36 -11.74
N ASN A 60 3.32 24.33 -12.03
CA ASN A 60 2.13 23.94 -11.28
C ASN A 60 2.06 22.41 -11.12
N VAL A 61 2.94 21.85 -10.29
CA VAL A 61 3.09 20.38 -10.11
C VAL A 61 2.87 20.00 -8.65
N ALA A 62 2.04 18.98 -8.41
CA ALA A 62 1.85 18.38 -7.08
C ALA A 62 2.25 16.90 -7.02
N VAL A 63 2.89 16.36 -8.08
CA VAL A 63 3.32 14.96 -8.13
C VAL A 63 4.81 14.77 -8.34
N ILE A 64 5.33 13.67 -7.77
CA ILE A 64 6.73 13.27 -7.86
C ILE A 64 6.99 12.47 -9.14
N SER A 65 6.02 11.67 -9.56
CA SER A 65 6.19 10.70 -10.64
C SER A 65 4.99 10.68 -11.58
N TRP A 66 5.25 10.30 -12.83
CA TRP A 66 4.22 10.23 -13.87
C TRP A 66 3.62 8.82 -13.92
N PRO A 67 2.29 8.67 -13.98
CA PRO A 67 1.65 7.36 -14.13
C PRO A 67 1.92 6.75 -15.52
N ASP A 68 1.92 5.43 -15.61
CA ASP A 68 1.87 4.75 -16.90
C ASP A 68 0.47 4.87 -17.51
N MET A 69 0.36 5.69 -18.55
CA MET A 69 -0.91 6.02 -19.18
C MET A 69 -1.41 5.01 -20.21
N ARG A 70 -0.64 3.96 -20.51
CA ARG A 70 -0.90 3.02 -21.65
C ARG A 70 -2.21 2.23 -21.54
N GLU A 71 -2.78 2.09 -20.35
CA GLU A 71 -4.03 1.34 -20.11
C GLU A 71 -5.23 2.25 -19.73
N TYR A 72 -5.05 3.57 -19.74
CA TYR A 72 -6.14 4.51 -19.56
C TYR A 72 -6.63 5.00 -20.92
N ASN A 73 -7.93 4.83 -21.17
CA ASN A 73 -8.57 5.25 -22.42
C ASN A 73 -9.09 6.68 -22.33
N THR A 74 -9.33 7.16 -21.10
CA THR A 74 -9.76 8.53 -20.83
C THR A 74 -8.60 9.26 -20.14
N SER A 75 -8.20 10.39 -20.72
CA SER A 75 -7.15 11.23 -20.15
C SER A 75 -7.47 12.71 -20.37
N PHE A 76 -6.85 13.55 -19.55
CA PHE A 76 -7.05 14.99 -19.49
C PHE A 76 -5.74 15.66 -19.82
N GLN A 77 -5.78 16.60 -20.77
CA GLN A 77 -4.58 17.25 -21.30
C GLN A 77 -3.95 18.18 -20.25
N THR A 78 -2.64 18.07 -20.08
CA THR A 78 -1.86 18.97 -19.23
C THR A 78 -1.21 20.09 -20.04
N ASN A 79 -0.58 21.05 -19.36
CA ASN A 79 0.23 22.11 -19.96
C ASN A 79 1.74 21.78 -19.97
N PHE A 80 2.10 20.51 -19.81
CA PHE A 80 3.45 20.03 -20.05
C PHE A 80 3.75 19.89 -21.55
N SER A 81 5.03 19.88 -21.90
CA SER A 81 5.45 19.44 -23.24
C SER A 81 5.17 17.95 -23.41
N ASN A 82 5.17 17.48 -24.67
CA ASN A 82 5.02 16.06 -24.97
C ASN A 82 6.02 15.21 -24.16
N LEU A 83 5.60 13.96 -23.93
CA LEU A 83 6.45 12.95 -23.33
C LEU A 83 7.70 12.72 -24.20
N GLY A 84 8.76 12.16 -23.62
CA GLY A 84 9.99 11.87 -24.39
C GLY A 84 9.80 10.91 -25.57
N ASN A 85 8.70 10.16 -25.64
CA ASN A 85 8.30 9.34 -26.78
C ASN A 85 7.48 10.09 -27.84
N GLY A 86 7.27 11.39 -27.68
CA GLY A 86 6.53 12.27 -28.59
C GLY A 86 5.00 12.31 -28.38
N GLN A 87 4.43 11.48 -27.50
CA GLN A 87 3.00 11.49 -27.21
C GLN A 87 2.59 12.72 -26.36
N PRO A 88 1.33 13.19 -26.47
CA PRO A 88 0.83 14.24 -25.59
C PRO A 88 0.94 13.87 -24.11
N ALA A 89 1.32 14.84 -23.28
CA ALA A 89 1.32 14.68 -21.82
C ALA A 89 -0.10 14.85 -21.26
N SER A 90 -0.79 13.74 -21.03
CA SER A 90 -2.10 13.71 -20.39
C SER A 90 -2.08 12.85 -19.12
N LEU A 91 -3.04 13.10 -18.22
CA LEU A 91 -3.19 12.38 -16.94
C LEU A 91 -4.60 11.80 -16.82
N TYR A 92 -4.77 10.74 -16.03
CA TYR A 92 -6.09 10.17 -15.77
C TYR A 92 -6.82 10.97 -14.67
N SER A 93 -8.14 10.80 -14.57
CA SER A 93 -8.89 11.11 -13.34
C SER A 93 -9.39 9.80 -12.71
N SER A 94 -9.23 9.66 -11.40
CA SER A 94 -9.74 8.55 -10.58
C SER A 94 -11.25 8.43 -10.66
N PHE A 95 -11.93 9.54 -10.96
CA PHE A 95 -13.38 9.61 -11.00
C PHE A 95 -14.00 8.91 -12.21
N THR A 96 -13.24 8.73 -13.31
CA THR A 96 -13.77 8.06 -14.49
C THR A 96 -13.99 6.57 -14.21
N ASP A 97 -15.08 6.01 -14.71
CA ASP A 97 -15.37 4.58 -14.51
C ASP A 97 -14.27 3.69 -15.10
N GLN A 98 -13.64 4.12 -16.21
CA GLN A 98 -12.57 3.37 -16.84
C GLN A 98 -11.30 3.32 -15.99
N THR A 99 -10.93 4.42 -15.32
CA THR A 99 -9.75 4.47 -14.44
C THR A 99 -9.89 3.50 -13.27
N ILE A 100 -10.94 3.66 -12.47
CA ILE A 100 -11.13 2.83 -11.28
C ILE A 100 -11.31 1.35 -11.66
N SER A 101 -12.00 1.06 -12.77
CA SER A 101 -12.14 -0.31 -13.25
C SER A 101 -10.80 -0.92 -13.66
N THR A 102 -9.89 -0.13 -14.24
CA THR A 102 -8.53 -0.58 -14.59
C THR A 102 -7.70 -0.86 -13.35
N GLN A 103 -7.76 0.02 -12.34
CA GLN A 103 -6.99 -0.13 -11.12
C GLN A 103 -7.44 -1.34 -10.28
N PHE A 104 -8.75 -1.58 -10.14
CA PHE A 104 -9.26 -2.79 -9.47
C PHE A 104 -8.99 -4.07 -10.29
N LYS A 105 -8.99 -3.99 -11.63
CA LYS A 105 -8.52 -5.09 -12.47
C LYS A 105 -7.06 -5.41 -12.18
N TRP A 106 -6.19 -4.41 -12.03
CA TRP A 106 -4.81 -4.65 -11.62
C TRP A 106 -4.75 -5.30 -10.25
N MET A 107 -5.45 -4.78 -9.24
CA MET A 107 -5.47 -5.40 -7.89
C MET A 107 -5.81 -6.89 -7.96
N SER A 108 -6.87 -7.25 -8.68
CA SER A 108 -7.26 -8.65 -8.91
C SER A 108 -6.17 -9.45 -9.64
N GLN A 109 -5.63 -8.93 -10.74
CA GLN A 109 -4.58 -9.61 -11.50
C GLN A 109 -3.35 -9.89 -10.63
N TYR A 110 -2.87 -8.89 -9.89
CA TYR A 110 -1.66 -8.97 -9.07
C TYR A 110 -1.91 -9.55 -7.66
N SER A 111 -3.05 -10.21 -7.45
CA SER A 111 -3.37 -10.91 -6.19
C SER A 111 -3.34 -10.01 -4.94
N ILE A 112 -3.72 -8.74 -5.11
CA ILE A 112 -4.03 -7.82 -4.01
C ILE A 112 -5.44 -8.14 -3.54
N ASP A 113 -5.58 -8.46 -2.25
CA ASP A 113 -6.83 -9.01 -1.73
C ASP A 113 -7.84 -7.92 -1.35
N VAL A 114 -7.35 -6.79 -0.82
CA VAL A 114 -8.19 -5.75 -0.20
C VAL A 114 -7.75 -4.35 -0.57
N ALA A 115 -8.70 -3.47 -0.88
CA ALA A 115 -8.50 -2.02 -0.99
C ALA A 115 -9.06 -1.29 0.25
N ALA A 116 -8.20 -0.62 1.00
CA ALA A 116 -8.60 0.29 2.07
C ALA A 116 -8.86 1.67 1.46
N LEU A 117 -10.14 2.00 1.22
CA LEU A 117 -10.50 3.29 0.63
C LEU A 117 -10.38 4.39 1.68
N GLN A 118 -9.47 5.33 1.46
CA GLN A 118 -9.32 6.49 2.34
C GLN A 118 -10.47 7.47 2.23
N ARG A 119 -10.91 7.93 3.39
CA ARG A 119 -11.99 8.87 3.60
C ARG A 119 -11.57 9.93 4.60
N PHE A 120 -11.12 11.07 4.07
CA PHE A 120 -10.81 12.27 4.84
C PHE A 120 -12.09 12.99 5.28
N ASN A 121 -11.94 14.14 5.95
CA ASN A 121 -13.04 14.99 6.41
C ASN A 121 -14.14 15.14 5.32
N PRO A 122 -15.32 14.53 5.51
CA PRO A 122 -16.37 14.47 4.50
C PRO A 122 -17.20 15.75 4.41
N ASN A 123 -16.95 16.74 5.26
CA ASN A 123 -17.69 18.00 5.33
C ASN A 123 -17.00 19.14 4.57
N GLY A 124 -15.79 18.89 4.05
CA GLY A 124 -15.08 19.81 3.16
C GLY A 124 -15.48 19.66 1.69
N ILE A 125 -14.76 20.35 0.82
CA ILE A 125 -14.95 20.31 -0.65
C ILE A 125 -14.76 18.91 -1.25
N GLU A 126 -14.01 18.04 -0.57
CA GLU A 126 -13.79 16.66 -1.01
C GLU A 126 -14.99 15.74 -0.73
N GLY A 127 -15.89 16.08 0.20
CA GLY A 127 -16.98 15.22 0.64
C GLY A 127 -17.78 14.58 -0.50
N PRO A 128 -18.34 15.38 -1.43
CA PRO A 128 -19.14 14.85 -2.54
C PRO A 128 -18.38 13.90 -3.48
N ILE A 129 -17.10 14.18 -3.79
CA ILE A 129 -16.31 13.28 -4.64
C ILE A 129 -15.99 11.98 -3.88
N ARG A 130 -15.69 12.05 -2.58
CA ARG A 130 -15.43 10.86 -1.75
C ARG A 130 -16.66 9.97 -1.60
N ASP A 131 -17.85 10.55 -1.48
CA ASP A 131 -19.12 9.81 -1.46
C ASP A 131 -19.32 9.01 -2.75
N ALA A 132 -19.08 9.64 -3.90
CA ALA A 132 -19.15 8.98 -5.19
C ALA A 132 -18.04 7.93 -5.39
N MET A 133 -16.84 8.16 -4.88
CA MET A 133 -15.75 7.18 -4.94
C MET A 133 -16.05 5.92 -4.12
N ALA A 134 -16.73 6.02 -2.96
CA ALA A 134 -17.17 4.84 -2.21
C ALA A 134 -18.12 3.95 -3.04
N ALA A 135 -19.04 4.55 -3.80
CA ALA A 135 -19.95 3.82 -4.69
C ALA A 135 -19.21 3.13 -5.85
N LYS A 136 -18.23 3.82 -6.43
CA LYS A 136 -17.41 3.29 -7.53
C LYS A 136 -16.48 2.18 -7.07
N VAL A 137 -15.86 2.31 -5.89
CA VAL A 137 -15.05 1.27 -5.25
C VAL A 137 -15.90 0.04 -5.01
N ARG A 138 -17.07 0.16 -4.37
CA ARG A 138 -17.99 -0.97 -4.16
C ARG A 138 -18.25 -1.73 -5.47
N THR A 139 -18.62 -0.99 -6.53
CA THR A 139 -18.98 -1.59 -7.83
C THR A 139 -17.80 -2.36 -8.45
N ASN A 140 -16.58 -1.82 -8.37
CA ASN A 140 -15.41 -2.47 -8.98
C ASN A 140 -14.81 -3.57 -8.09
N ALA A 141 -14.90 -3.43 -6.77
CA ALA A 141 -14.59 -4.47 -5.80
C ALA A 141 -15.44 -5.73 -6.07
N GLU A 142 -16.77 -5.56 -6.21
CA GLU A 142 -17.69 -6.64 -6.60
C GLU A 142 -17.32 -7.25 -7.96
N LYS A 143 -17.02 -6.41 -8.96
CA LYS A 143 -16.71 -6.85 -10.33
C LYS A 143 -15.44 -7.70 -10.43
N TYR A 144 -14.39 -7.34 -9.68
CA TYR A 144 -13.07 -7.97 -9.81
C TYR A 144 -12.70 -8.91 -8.66
N GLY A 145 -13.60 -9.13 -7.70
CA GLY A 145 -13.38 -10.03 -6.57
C GLY A 145 -12.33 -9.50 -5.59
N VAL A 146 -12.19 -8.18 -5.49
CA VAL A 146 -11.29 -7.51 -4.53
C VAL A 146 -12.14 -7.06 -3.36
N LYS A 147 -11.71 -7.32 -2.12
CA LYS A 147 -12.42 -6.83 -0.94
C LYS A 147 -12.18 -5.34 -0.74
N PHE A 148 -13.05 -4.65 -0.03
CA PHE A 148 -12.81 -3.26 0.35
C PHE A 148 -13.37 -2.91 1.73
N TYR A 149 -12.78 -1.90 2.36
CA TYR A 149 -13.35 -1.28 3.57
C TYR A 149 -13.07 0.21 3.58
N ILE A 150 -13.85 0.95 4.37
CA ILE A 150 -13.65 2.38 4.59
C ILE A 150 -12.56 2.60 5.64
N MET A 151 -11.55 3.39 5.28
CA MET A 151 -10.51 3.89 6.17
C MET A 151 -10.72 5.38 6.37
N TYR A 152 -11.18 5.78 7.55
CA TYR A 152 -11.22 7.20 7.89
C TYR A 152 -9.81 7.71 8.18
N ASP A 153 -9.48 8.88 7.66
CA ASP A 153 -8.28 9.61 8.01
C ASP A 153 -8.68 10.89 8.75
N VAL A 154 -8.25 11.01 10.00
CA VAL A 154 -8.64 12.12 10.89
C VAL A 154 -7.69 13.32 10.84
N SER A 155 -6.73 13.34 9.90
CA SER A 155 -5.84 14.48 9.70
C SER A 155 -6.60 15.76 9.42
N ASP A 156 -6.26 16.84 10.13
CA ASP A 156 -6.87 18.16 10.02
C ASP A 156 -8.41 18.16 10.23
N TRP A 157 -8.93 17.17 10.97
CA TRP A 157 -10.36 16.99 11.21
C TRP A 157 -10.73 17.16 12.68
N THR A 158 -10.72 18.40 13.17
CA THR A 158 -10.95 18.71 14.61
C THR A 158 -12.31 18.26 15.15
N ASN A 159 -13.34 18.23 14.30
CA ASN A 159 -14.68 17.79 14.68
C ASN A 159 -14.92 16.27 14.45
N PHE A 160 -13.88 15.47 14.21
CA PHE A 160 -14.01 14.06 13.84
C PHE A 160 -14.91 13.29 14.81
N GLN A 161 -14.84 13.55 16.11
CA GLN A 161 -15.53 12.76 17.14
C GLN A 161 -17.05 12.65 16.88
N THR A 162 -17.69 13.74 16.48
CA THR A 162 -19.11 13.75 16.13
C THR A 162 -19.33 13.41 14.66
N GLU A 163 -18.53 14.01 13.78
CA GLU A 163 -18.78 13.97 12.34
C GLU A 163 -18.49 12.59 11.74
N ILE A 164 -17.53 11.81 12.26
CA ILE A 164 -17.24 10.45 11.81
C ILE A 164 -18.41 9.49 12.09
N LYS A 165 -19.07 9.65 13.25
CA LYS A 165 -20.23 8.82 13.63
C LYS A 165 -21.43 9.13 12.76
N ALA A 166 -21.68 10.42 12.52
CA ALA A 166 -22.74 10.89 11.64
C ALA A 166 -22.50 10.42 10.20
N ASP A 167 -21.29 10.56 9.69
CA ASP A 167 -20.91 10.13 8.36
C ASP A 167 -21.05 8.62 8.17
N TRP A 168 -20.57 7.83 9.13
CA TRP A 168 -20.74 6.38 9.10
C TRP A 168 -22.20 5.98 9.04
N THR A 169 -22.99 6.47 10.01
CA THR A 169 -24.41 6.12 10.15
C THR A 169 -25.22 6.51 8.91
N ASN A 170 -24.98 7.71 8.39
CA ASN A 170 -25.81 8.27 7.32
C ASN A 170 -25.37 7.83 5.93
N LYS A 171 -24.09 7.48 5.74
CA LYS A 171 -23.54 7.23 4.41
C LYS A 171 -22.78 5.91 4.31
N MET A 172 -21.77 5.70 5.16
CA MET A 172 -20.82 4.60 4.92
C MET A 172 -21.31 3.22 5.35
N GLN A 173 -22.15 3.14 6.39
CA GLN A 173 -22.68 1.87 6.92
C GLN A 173 -23.43 1.06 5.85
N ALA A 174 -24.11 1.73 4.92
CA ALA A 174 -24.86 1.06 3.84
C ALA A 174 -23.97 0.17 2.96
N TYR A 175 -22.68 0.49 2.81
CA TYR A 175 -21.74 -0.30 2.01
C TYR A 175 -21.42 -1.66 2.63
N THR A 176 -21.63 -1.85 3.94
CA THR A 176 -21.40 -3.13 4.63
C THR A 176 -22.31 -4.27 4.17
N ASN A 177 -23.36 -3.94 3.41
CA ASN A 177 -24.25 -4.90 2.75
C ASN A 177 -23.66 -5.50 1.46
N SER A 178 -22.58 -4.92 0.91
CA SER A 178 -21.91 -5.47 -0.26
C SER A 178 -21.20 -6.79 0.08
N PRO A 179 -21.27 -7.82 -0.78
CA PRO A 179 -20.49 -9.05 -0.58
C PRO A 179 -18.98 -8.83 -0.69
N ALA A 180 -18.55 -7.74 -1.33
CA ALA A 180 -17.15 -7.34 -1.42
C ALA A 180 -16.69 -6.50 -0.21
N TYR A 181 -17.58 -6.08 0.69
CA TYR A 181 -17.16 -5.36 1.89
C TYR A 181 -16.43 -6.32 2.84
N ALA A 182 -15.23 -5.93 3.28
CA ALA A 182 -14.35 -6.79 4.06
C ALA A 182 -14.95 -7.08 5.45
N ARG A 183 -14.91 -8.35 5.85
CA ARG A 183 -15.28 -8.81 7.18
C ARG A 183 -14.16 -9.59 7.86
N GLN A 184 -13.93 -9.29 9.14
CA GLN A 184 -13.03 -10.05 10.00
C GLN A 184 -13.79 -10.52 11.23
N ASN A 185 -13.66 -11.80 11.57
CA ASN A 185 -14.40 -12.42 12.67
C ASN A 185 -15.93 -12.20 12.55
N GLY A 186 -16.45 -12.27 11.32
CA GLY A 186 -17.87 -12.03 11.00
C GLY A 186 -18.31 -10.55 11.00
N LYS A 187 -17.46 -9.64 11.46
CA LYS A 187 -17.78 -8.20 11.63
C LYS A 187 -17.31 -7.39 10.42
N PRO A 188 -18.08 -6.40 9.93
CA PRO A 188 -17.58 -5.47 8.92
C PRO A 188 -16.38 -4.70 9.43
N VAL A 189 -15.38 -4.51 8.57
CA VAL A 189 -14.15 -3.80 8.90
C VAL A 189 -14.33 -2.29 8.72
N VAL A 190 -13.78 -1.52 9.66
CA VAL A 190 -13.52 -0.08 9.50
C VAL A 190 -12.10 0.20 9.98
N CYS A 191 -11.37 1.08 9.31
CA CYS A 191 -10.08 1.55 9.78
C CYS A 191 -10.18 3.03 10.18
N ILE A 192 -9.48 3.40 11.25
CA ILE A 192 -9.33 4.79 11.66
C ILE A 192 -7.85 5.10 11.71
N TRP A 193 -7.42 5.96 10.81
CA TRP A 193 -6.06 6.43 10.63
C TRP A 193 -5.87 7.77 11.33
N GLY A 194 -4.88 7.87 12.22
CA GLY A 194 -4.44 9.13 12.82
C GLY A 194 -4.53 9.20 14.35
N PHE A 195 -5.12 8.22 15.04
CA PHE A 195 -5.22 8.28 16.50
C PHE A 195 -3.84 8.11 17.18
N GLY A 196 -3.48 9.10 18.00
CA GLY A 196 -2.27 9.11 18.82
C GLY A 196 -1.02 9.65 18.13
N PHE A 197 -1.10 10.13 16.89
CA PHE A 197 0.03 10.84 16.27
C PHE A 197 0.36 12.14 17.00
N ASN A 198 1.65 12.37 17.21
CA ASN A 198 2.19 13.55 17.89
C ASN A 198 2.55 14.66 16.89
N ASP A 199 1.53 15.28 16.30
CA ASP A 199 1.70 16.36 15.33
C ASP A 199 0.55 17.38 15.37
N PRO A 200 0.72 18.57 14.76
CA PRO A 200 -0.29 19.62 14.78
C PRO A 200 -1.58 19.31 14.00
N GLN A 201 -1.58 18.35 13.07
CA GLN A 201 -2.75 17.99 12.27
C GLN A 201 -3.73 17.12 13.06
N ARG A 202 -3.27 16.49 14.16
CA ARG A 202 -4.05 15.54 14.96
C ARG A 202 -4.01 15.90 16.46
N PRO A 203 -4.48 17.10 16.87
CA PRO A 203 -4.39 17.59 18.24
C PRO A 203 -5.44 16.97 19.18
N PHE A 204 -5.74 15.67 19.04
CA PHE A 204 -6.86 15.00 19.70
C PHE A 204 -6.43 14.33 21.01
N GLY A 205 -7.31 14.33 22.00
CA GLY A 205 -7.08 13.65 23.27
C GLY A 205 -7.43 12.15 23.21
N PRO A 206 -6.86 11.31 24.10
CA PRO A 206 -7.15 9.88 24.14
C PRO A 206 -8.63 9.58 24.47
N ALA A 207 -9.30 10.45 25.24
CA ALA A 207 -10.71 10.29 25.58
C ALA A 207 -11.65 10.40 24.37
N GLU A 208 -11.41 11.36 23.48
CA GLU A 208 -12.19 11.58 22.25
C GLU A 208 -11.98 10.42 21.28
N CYS A 209 -10.73 9.97 21.15
CA CYS A 209 -10.37 8.81 20.33
C CYS A 209 -11.07 7.54 20.85
N LEU A 210 -10.99 7.27 22.15
CA LEU A 210 -11.58 6.09 22.77
C LEU A 210 -13.11 6.07 22.65
N ASP A 211 -13.77 7.22 22.75
CA ASP A 211 -15.21 7.36 22.52
C ASP A 211 -15.61 6.92 21.10
N VAL A 212 -14.87 7.36 20.06
CA VAL A 212 -15.11 6.91 18.68
C VAL A 212 -14.89 5.41 18.52
N LEU A 213 -13.80 4.86 19.06
CA LEU A 213 -13.51 3.43 18.98
C LEU A 213 -14.61 2.58 19.62
N ASN A 214 -15.00 2.94 20.84
CA ASN A 214 -16.04 2.22 21.57
C ASN A 214 -17.39 2.32 20.87
N TRP A 215 -17.70 3.47 20.27
CA TRP A 215 -18.91 3.62 19.47
C TRP A 215 -18.94 2.66 18.28
N PHE A 216 -17.87 2.59 17.46
CA PHE A 216 -17.81 1.67 16.34
C PHE A 216 -17.87 0.19 16.77
N LYS A 217 -17.18 -0.17 17.88
CA LYS A 217 -17.24 -1.52 18.44
C LYS A 217 -18.64 -1.89 18.94
N ALA A 218 -19.37 -0.94 19.53
CA ALA A 218 -20.76 -1.12 19.94
C ALA A 218 -21.71 -1.35 18.75
N GLN A 219 -21.36 -0.86 17.55
CA GLN A 219 -22.06 -1.17 16.29
C GLN A 219 -21.69 -2.54 15.70
N GLY A 220 -20.87 -3.33 16.40
CA GLY A 220 -20.46 -4.66 15.95
C GLY A 220 -19.39 -4.66 14.86
N LEU A 221 -18.60 -3.58 14.73
CA LEU A 221 -17.52 -3.50 13.75
C LEU A 221 -16.21 -4.10 14.26
N TYR A 222 -15.35 -4.49 13.32
CA TYR A 222 -13.95 -4.80 13.54
C TYR A 222 -13.13 -3.55 13.22
N VAL A 223 -12.49 -2.96 14.22
CA VAL A 223 -11.85 -1.65 14.11
C VAL A 223 -10.33 -1.79 14.02
N ILE A 224 -9.77 -1.39 12.88
CA ILE A 224 -8.33 -1.31 12.63
C ILE A 224 -7.84 0.10 13.00
N GLY A 225 -6.72 0.18 13.71
CA GLY A 225 -6.04 1.43 14.04
C GLY A 225 -4.84 1.68 13.14
N GLY A 226 -4.92 2.72 12.30
CA GLY A 226 -3.77 3.31 11.63
C GLY A 226 -3.05 4.26 12.58
N VAL A 227 -1.96 3.79 13.19
CA VAL A 227 -1.33 4.43 14.36
C VAL A 227 0.11 4.89 14.05
N PRO A 228 0.73 5.72 14.92
CA PRO A 228 2.15 6.06 14.81
C PRO A 228 3.05 4.83 14.86
N THR A 229 4.27 4.98 14.37
CA THR A 229 5.22 3.86 14.32
C THR A 229 5.62 3.40 15.73
N HIS A 230 5.87 4.35 16.65
CA HIS A 230 6.29 4.06 18.03
C HIS A 230 5.12 4.07 19.03
N TRP A 231 3.92 3.67 18.58
CA TRP A 231 2.70 3.60 19.39
C TRP A 231 2.88 2.81 20.69
N ARG A 232 3.65 1.70 20.66
CA ARG A 232 3.84 0.82 21.83
C ARG A 232 4.60 1.51 22.97
N THR A 233 5.62 2.31 22.63
CA THR A 233 6.43 3.03 23.61
C THR A 233 5.79 4.36 24.02
N GLY A 234 4.91 4.92 23.18
CA GLY A 234 4.23 6.17 23.46
C GLY A 234 5.17 7.38 23.40
N ASP A 235 6.19 7.30 22.55
CA ASP A 235 7.21 8.33 22.34
C ASP A 235 7.41 8.63 20.85
N GLN A 236 8.34 9.54 20.55
CA GLN A 236 8.66 10.00 19.19
C GLN A 236 7.43 10.54 18.43
N ASP A 237 6.91 9.77 17.48
CA ASP A 237 5.75 10.11 16.66
C ASP A 237 4.42 9.74 17.31
N SER A 238 4.45 9.07 18.47
CA SER A 238 3.31 8.78 19.31
C SER A 238 3.16 9.77 20.47
N GLN A 239 1.93 10.19 20.74
CA GLN A 239 1.58 10.91 21.96
C GLN A 239 1.67 9.98 23.18
N PRO A 240 2.06 10.50 24.36
CA PRO A 240 2.00 9.74 25.61
C PRO A 240 0.55 9.47 26.03
N ASN A 241 0.34 8.47 26.89
CA ASN A 241 -0.96 8.11 27.49
C ASN A 241 -2.03 7.60 26.50
N PHE A 242 -1.65 7.16 25.30
CA PHE A 242 -2.57 6.56 24.31
C PHE A 242 -2.70 5.04 24.40
N THR A 243 -2.01 4.36 25.32
CA THR A 243 -2.04 2.89 25.44
C THR A 243 -3.46 2.32 25.53
N GLN A 244 -4.38 2.96 26.23
CA GLN A 244 -5.77 2.52 26.31
C GLN A 244 -6.51 2.61 24.97
N VAL A 245 -6.17 3.59 24.13
CA VAL A 245 -6.71 3.72 22.76
C VAL A 245 -6.15 2.60 21.90
N TYR A 246 -4.84 2.34 21.98
CA TYR A 246 -4.19 1.27 21.22
C TYR A 246 -4.72 -0.12 21.59
N ASP A 247 -4.86 -0.39 22.89
CA ASP A 247 -5.39 -1.67 23.40
C ASP A 247 -6.89 -1.86 23.07
N ALA A 248 -7.60 -0.81 22.67
CA ALA A 248 -9.01 -0.88 22.30
C ALA A 248 -9.25 -1.33 20.85
N PHE A 249 -8.25 -1.27 19.96
CA PHE A 249 -8.41 -1.73 18.58
C PHE A 249 -8.55 -3.25 18.48
N ASN A 250 -9.10 -3.71 17.35
CA ASN A 250 -9.07 -5.14 17.00
C ASN A 250 -7.78 -5.51 16.25
N MET A 251 -7.22 -4.55 15.52
CA MET A 251 -5.97 -4.70 14.77
C MET A 251 -5.21 -3.38 14.78
N ILE A 252 -3.89 -3.45 14.83
CA ILE A 252 -2.98 -2.30 14.76
C ILE A 252 -2.17 -2.34 13.47
N SER A 253 -2.15 -1.22 12.75
CA SER A 253 -1.37 -0.96 11.54
C SER A 253 -0.51 0.29 11.70
N PRO A 254 0.75 0.16 12.16
CA PRO A 254 1.64 1.29 12.36
C PRO A 254 2.16 1.85 11.02
N TRP A 255 2.15 3.17 10.86
CA TRP A 255 2.68 3.84 9.68
C TRP A 255 4.19 3.65 9.53
N MET A 256 4.67 3.53 8.30
CA MET A 256 6.10 3.35 8.00
C MET A 256 6.66 4.34 6.97
N VAL A 257 5.82 5.09 6.25
CA VAL A 257 6.31 6.06 5.26
C VAL A 257 7.14 7.15 5.96
N GLY A 258 8.33 7.42 5.43
CA GLY A 258 9.28 8.36 6.01
C GLY A 258 10.00 7.85 7.27
N ARG A 259 9.96 6.55 7.57
CA ARG A 259 10.68 5.95 8.72
C ARG A 259 11.91 5.13 8.32
N ILE A 260 11.93 4.63 7.08
CA ILE A 260 12.98 3.78 6.55
C ILE A 260 13.39 4.30 5.17
N ALA A 261 14.67 4.19 4.83
CA ALA A 261 15.20 4.56 3.52
C ALA A 261 16.04 3.44 2.88
N ASN A 262 16.49 2.45 3.65
CA ASN A 262 17.36 1.39 3.18
C ASN A 262 17.15 0.08 3.98
N VAL A 263 17.81 -0.99 3.54
CA VAL A 263 17.67 -2.33 4.15
C VAL A 263 18.17 -2.41 5.60
N ASN A 264 19.14 -1.58 6.01
CA ASN A 264 19.60 -1.55 7.39
C ASN A 264 18.54 -0.97 8.33
N ASP A 265 17.81 0.05 7.88
CA ASP A 265 16.68 0.56 8.65
C ASP A 265 15.56 -0.48 8.73
N VAL A 266 15.26 -1.19 7.64
CA VAL A 266 14.27 -2.29 7.64
C VAL A 266 14.64 -3.38 8.67
N ASP A 267 15.91 -3.75 8.78
CA ASP A 267 16.38 -4.74 9.74
C ASP A 267 16.37 -4.24 11.19
N ARG A 268 16.68 -2.96 11.39
CA ARG A 268 16.56 -2.31 12.70
C ARG A 268 15.10 -2.30 13.15
N PHE A 269 14.17 -1.89 12.30
CA PHE A 269 12.74 -1.90 12.59
C PHE A 269 12.20 -3.29 12.89
N TYR A 270 12.64 -4.32 12.15
CA TYR A 270 12.30 -5.71 12.45
C TYR A 270 12.67 -6.08 13.90
N THR A 271 13.87 -5.70 14.34
CA THR A 271 14.40 -6.06 15.66
C THR A 271 13.79 -5.24 16.78
N ASP A 272 13.78 -3.92 16.62
CA ASP A 272 13.54 -2.97 17.71
C ASP A 272 12.06 -2.54 17.82
N VAL A 273 11.29 -2.69 16.73
CA VAL A 273 9.90 -2.23 16.64
C VAL A 273 8.96 -3.41 16.37
N ASN A 274 9.05 -4.06 15.21
CA ASN A 274 8.03 -5.04 14.79
C ASN A 274 8.01 -6.29 15.68
N THR A 275 9.18 -6.80 16.08
CA THR A 275 9.26 -7.98 16.97
C THR A 275 8.61 -7.73 18.33
N PRO A 276 8.98 -6.68 19.10
CA PRO A 276 8.33 -6.40 20.37
C PRO A 276 6.87 -5.95 20.23
N ASP A 277 6.49 -5.28 19.13
CA ASP A 277 5.10 -4.94 18.83
C ASP A 277 4.24 -6.19 18.66
N LEU A 278 4.68 -7.16 17.85
CA LEU A 278 3.95 -8.42 17.67
C LEU A 278 3.79 -9.17 19.00
N ALA A 279 4.83 -9.21 19.83
CA ALA A 279 4.76 -9.84 21.15
C ALA A 279 3.73 -9.16 22.06
N TYR A 280 3.71 -7.82 22.08
CA TYR A 280 2.76 -7.04 22.85
C TYR A 280 1.31 -7.29 22.42
N LEU A 281 1.06 -7.29 21.11
CA LEU A 281 -0.25 -7.45 20.50
C LEU A 281 -0.79 -8.88 20.68
N LYS A 282 0.05 -9.90 20.48
CA LYS A 282 -0.30 -11.31 20.74
C LYS A 282 -0.76 -11.54 22.18
N ALA A 283 -0.09 -10.94 23.16
CA ALA A 283 -0.46 -11.07 24.58
C ALA A 283 -1.83 -10.47 24.91
N ARG A 284 -2.40 -9.65 24.02
CA ARG A 284 -3.68 -8.93 24.19
C ARG A 284 -4.77 -9.38 23.22
N GLY A 285 -4.47 -10.31 22.31
CA GLY A 285 -5.42 -10.73 21.28
C GLY A 285 -5.79 -9.61 20.31
N ILE A 286 -4.82 -8.76 19.96
CA ILE A 286 -4.97 -7.69 18.96
C ILE A 286 -4.18 -8.09 17.71
N ASP A 287 -4.81 -8.08 16.54
CA ASP A 287 -4.15 -8.47 15.29
C ASP A 287 -3.10 -7.45 14.84
N TYR A 288 -2.06 -7.90 14.15
CA TYR A 288 -1.00 -7.04 13.63
C TYR A 288 -0.98 -7.00 12.11
N GLN A 289 -1.02 -5.78 11.57
CA GLN A 289 -0.95 -5.47 10.15
C GLN A 289 0.14 -4.42 9.88
N PRO A 290 1.43 -4.78 9.95
CA PRO A 290 2.51 -3.84 9.64
C PRO A 290 2.41 -3.29 8.21
N CYS A 291 2.83 -2.04 8.05
CA CYS A 291 2.95 -1.39 6.75
C CYS A 291 4.22 -1.87 6.01
N ILE A 292 4.10 -2.13 4.71
CA ILE A 292 5.19 -2.32 3.76
C ILE A 292 5.09 -1.21 2.71
N LEU A 293 6.21 -0.61 2.32
CA LEU A 293 6.25 0.41 1.26
C LEU A 293 7.26 0.09 0.16
N PRO A 294 7.04 0.55 -1.09
CA PRO A 294 7.99 0.38 -2.18
C PRO A 294 9.30 1.17 -1.99
N GLY A 295 9.28 2.21 -1.14
CA GLY A 295 10.31 3.24 -1.04
C GLY A 295 9.84 4.53 -1.69
N ASN A 296 10.27 5.68 -1.15
CA ASN A 296 10.00 6.97 -1.76
C ASN A 296 10.82 7.13 -3.04
N LEU A 297 10.14 7.30 -4.17
CA LEU A 297 10.78 7.39 -5.48
C LEU A 297 11.65 8.65 -5.61
N SER A 298 11.25 9.79 -5.06
CA SER A 298 12.07 11.03 -5.10
C SER A 298 13.33 10.99 -4.23
N HIS A 299 13.39 10.08 -3.27
CA HIS A 299 14.56 9.90 -2.40
C HIS A 299 15.47 8.77 -2.88
N HIS A 300 15.10 8.08 -3.96
CA HIS A 300 15.85 6.92 -4.48
C HIS A 300 15.90 5.76 -3.47
N ASP A 301 14.86 5.62 -2.63
CA ASP A 301 14.80 4.61 -1.55
C ASP A 301 14.41 3.22 -2.07
N ARG A 302 13.97 3.10 -3.33
CA ARG A 302 13.37 1.85 -3.79
C ARG A 302 14.40 0.77 -4.07
N TYR A 303 15.61 1.17 -4.48
CA TYR A 303 16.71 0.28 -4.89
C TYR A 303 16.19 -0.87 -5.75
N HIS A 304 15.51 -0.54 -6.86
CA HIS A 304 14.88 -1.49 -7.77
C HIS A 304 14.16 -2.66 -7.07
N GLY A 305 13.44 -2.38 -5.97
CA GLY A 305 12.61 -3.31 -5.21
C GLY A 305 13.28 -4.01 -4.02
N GLU A 306 14.57 -3.79 -3.77
CA GLU A 306 15.28 -4.39 -2.63
C GLU A 306 14.69 -3.95 -1.28
N LEU A 307 14.33 -2.67 -1.13
CA LEU A 307 13.73 -2.16 0.10
C LEU A 307 12.41 -2.88 0.43
N MET A 308 11.52 -2.99 -0.56
CA MET A 308 10.20 -3.61 -0.39
C MET A 308 10.31 -5.12 -0.17
N TRP A 309 11.22 -5.80 -0.89
CA TRP A 309 11.43 -7.23 -0.71
C TRP A 309 11.98 -7.55 0.68
N ARG A 310 12.93 -6.74 1.20
CA ARG A 310 13.46 -6.92 2.54
C ARG A 310 12.39 -6.80 3.62
N GLN A 311 11.44 -5.87 3.45
CA GLN A 311 10.28 -5.75 4.35
C GLN A 311 9.40 -7.01 4.29
N PHE A 312 9.04 -7.50 3.11
CA PHE A 312 8.28 -8.75 2.97
C PHE A 312 8.98 -9.93 3.65
N TYR A 313 10.29 -10.08 3.41
CA TYR A 313 11.10 -11.13 4.04
C TYR A 313 11.05 -11.05 5.56
N ASN A 314 11.25 -9.86 6.13
CA ASN A 314 11.22 -9.64 7.57
C ASN A 314 9.83 -9.88 8.16
N MET A 315 8.75 -9.42 7.51
CA MET A 315 7.38 -9.64 8.00
C MET A 315 6.95 -11.11 7.91
N ALA A 316 7.34 -11.81 6.85
CA ALA A 316 7.09 -13.25 6.71
C ALA A 316 7.85 -14.07 7.77
N ARG A 317 9.11 -13.72 8.05
CA ARG A 317 9.90 -14.34 9.13
C ARG A 317 9.31 -14.10 10.51
N LEU A 318 8.78 -12.90 10.73
CA LEU A 318 8.17 -12.53 12.00
C LEU A 318 6.85 -13.28 12.24
N GLY A 319 6.16 -13.72 11.18
CA GLY A 319 4.87 -14.41 11.28
C GLY A 319 3.73 -13.48 11.68
N VAL A 320 3.67 -12.30 11.07
CA VAL A 320 2.57 -11.34 11.23
C VAL A 320 1.28 -11.85 10.58
N GLN A 321 0.13 -11.31 10.99
CA GLN A 321 -1.19 -11.84 10.59
C GLN A 321 -1.72 -11.24 9.30
N ALA A 322 -1.32 -10.02 8.96
CA ALA A 322 -1.75 -9.29 7.78
C ALA A 322 -0.63 -8.34 7.32
N ILE A 323 -0.73 -7.83 6.10
CA ILE A 323 0.16 -6.79 5.58
C ILE A 323 -0.69 -5.67 5.01
N TYR A 324 -0.30 -4.43 5.31
CA TYR A 324 -0.80 -3.24 4.63
C TYR A 324 0.29 -2.67 3.72
N ILE A 325 -0.04 -2.28 2.50
CA ILE A 325 0.90 -1.62 1.59
C ILE A 325 0.56 -0.14 1.49
N SER A 326 1.53 0.68 1.87
CA SER A 326 1.49 2.13 1.70
C SER A 326 2.34 2.52 0.48
N MET A 327 1.77 2.77 -0.70
CA MET A 327 0.35 2.89 -1.05
C MET A 327 0.08 2.37 -2.47
N PHE A 328 -1.18 2.20 -2.86
CA PHE A 328 -1.52 1.83 -4.24
C PHE A 328 -1.18 2.95 -5.23
N ASP A 329 -1.76 4.15 -5.07
CA ASP A 329 -1.77 5.23 -6.08
C ASP A 329 -1.13 6.56 -5.62
N GLU A 330 -0.32 6.60 -4.57
CA GLU A 330 0.27 7.83 -3.99
C GLU A 330 1.41 8.48 -4.84
N TYR A 331 1.11 8.86 -6.10
CA TYR A 331 2.06 9.52 -7.01
C TYR A 331 2.55 10.89 -6.52
N ASN A 332 1.76 11.55 -5.66
CA ASN A 332 2.07 12.83 -5.02
C ASN A 332 3.19 12.74 -3.97
N GLU A 333 3.42 11.55 -3.40
CA GLU A 333 4.50 11.32 -2.43
C GLU A 333 5.57 10.34 -2.94
N GLY A 334 5.35 9.71 -4.10
CA GLY A 334 6.29 8.76 -4.67
C GLY A 334 6.26 7.38 -4.00
N ASN A 335 5.19 7.04 -3.27
CA ASN A 335 5.05 5.77 -2.52
C ASN A 335 4.12 4.77 -3.22
N GLN A 336 3.72 5.02 -4.46
CA GLN A 336 2.80 4.17 -5.20
C GLN A 336 3.43 2.84 -5.66
N ILE A 337 2.66 1.75 -5.60
CA ILE A 337 2.93 0.50 -6.32
C ILE A 337 2.23 0.43 -7.68
N ALA A 338 1.26 1.31 -7.95
CA ALA A 338 0.57 1.39 -9.23
C ALA A 338 1.53 1.72 -10.38
N LYS A 339 1.09 1.40 -11.61
CA LYS A 339 1.95 1.43 -12.78
C LYS A 339 2.51 2.83 -13.03
N THR A 340 3.83 2.93 -13.00
CA THR A 340 4.58 4.20 -13.05
C THR A 340 5.45 4.26 -14.32
N ALA A 341 5.74 5.47 -14.79
CA ALA A 341 6.63 5.71 -15.93
C ALA A 341 7.99 5.02 -15.75
N GLU A 342 8.37 4.23 -16.76
CA GLU A 342 9.56 3.36 -16.70
C GLU A 342 10.86 4.13 -16.87
N ASN A 343 10.86 5.18 -17.69
CA ASN A 343 12.03 5.96 -18.06
C ASN A 343 11.66 7.32 -18.65
N ALA A 344 12.68 8.13 -18.98
CA ALA A 344 12.55 9.47 -19.54
C ALA A 344 11.66 9.58 -20.80
N LYS A 345 11.43 8.49 -21.55
CA LYS A 345 10.53 8.50 -22.71
C LYS A 345 9.05 8.57 -22.32
N MET A 346 8.71 8.26 -21.07
CA MET A 346 7.34 8.19 -20.58
C MET A 346 6.95 9.40 -19.71
N VAL A 347 7.81 10.40 -19.60
CA VAL A 347 7.55 11.63 -18.84
C VAL A 347 7.69 12.87 -19.71
N PRO A 348 7.03 13.99 -19.35
CA PRO A 348 7.22 15.27 -20.01
C PRO A 348 8.67 15.70 -20.19
N THR A 349 9.00 16.23 -21.37
CA THR A 349 10.37 16.64 -21.72
C THR A 349 10.82 17.96 -21.10
N ASN A 350 9.89 18.76 -20.56
CA ASN A 350 10.18 20.07 -19.97
C ASN A 350 10.06 20.10 -18.44
N TYR A 351 10.17 18.93 -17.80
CA TYR A 351 10.21 18.79 -16.34
C TYR A 351 10.93 17.51 -15.93
N ASN A 352 11.60 17.52 -14.78
CA ASN A 352 12.40 16.39 -14.31
C ASN A 352 11.56 15.49 -13.38
N PHE A 353 10.66 14.70 -13.95
CA PHE A 353 9.97 13.65 -13.18
C PHE A 353 10.91 12.47 -12.89
N VAL A 354 10.76 11.88 -11.71
CA VAL A 354 11.50 10.67 -11.35
C VAL A 354 10.77 9.43 -11.91
N THR A 355 11.51 8.54 -12.53
CA THR A 355 11.03 7.31 -13.20
C THR A 355 11.57 6.06 -12.52
N LEU A 356 11.03 4.89 -12.86
CA LEU A 356 11.40 3.65 -12.18
C LEU A 356 12.86 3.19 -12.44
N ASP A 357 13.53 3.75 -13.45
CA ASP A 357 14.94 3.51 -13.76
C ASP A 357 15.91 4.53 -13.11
N GLU A 358 15.45 5.24 -12.07
CA GLU A 358 16.20 6.29 -11.39
C GLU A 358 17.58 5.86 -10.85
N ASP A 359 17.73 4.57 -10.52
CA ASP A 359 18.95 3.97 -9.98
C ASP A 359 19.80 3.28 -11.06
N GLY A 360 19.45 3.49 -12.33
CA GLY A 360 20.09 2.88 -13.50
C GLY A 360 19.61 1.47 -13.82
N VAL A 361 18.69 0.90 -13.04
CA VAL A 361 18.11 -0.43 -13.30
C VAL A 361 16.74 -0.29 -13.93
N VAL A 362 16.60 -0.77 -15.17
CA VAL A 362 15.31 -0.75 -15.87
C VAL A 362 14.29 -1.60 -15.10
N CYS A 363 13.16 -0.98 -14.74
CA CYS A 363 12.01 -1.65 -14.15
C CYS A 363 10.79 -1.51 -15.07
N SER A 364 10.04 -2.59 -15.29
CA SER A 364 8.76 -2.50 -16.01
C SER A 364 7.73 -1.73 -15.18
N SER A 365 6.74 -1.10 -15.83
CA SER A 365 5.79 -0.24 -15.12
C SER A 365 4.99 -0.98 -14.04
N ASP A 366 4.75 -2.28 -14.24
CA ASP A 366 4.04 -3.16 -13.31
C ASP A 366 4.93 -3.81 -12.25
N TYR A 367 6.22 -3.46 -12.18
CA TYR A 367 7.20 -4.19 -11.38
C TYR A 367 6.83 -4.28 -9.89
N TYR A 368 6.39 -3.17 -9.27
CA TYR A 368 6.00 -3.17 -7.86
C TYR A 368 4.68 -3.90 -7.58
N LEU A 369 3.81 -4.05 -8.59
CA LEU A 369 2.64 -4.92 -8.51
C LEU A 369 3.05 -6.39 -8.55
N ARG A 370 4.00 -6.77 -9.42
CA ARG A 370 4.56 -8.14 -9.45
C ARG A 370 5.29 -8.48 -8.15
N LEU A 371 6.05 -7.52 -7.61
CA LEU A 371 6.76 -7.69 -6.34
C LEU A 371 5.79 -7.86 -5.17
N THR A 372 4.67 -7.14 -5.20
CA THR A 372 3.54 -7.34 -4.28
C THR A 372 2.96 -8.75 -4.40
N THR A 373 2.77 -9.27 -5.62
CA THR A 373 2.28 -10.64 -5.83
C THR A 373 3.22 -11.68 -5.21
N ASP A 374 4.52 -11.61 -5.50
CA ASP A 374 5.48 -12.62 -5.02
C ASP A 374 5.75 -12.48 -3.52
N GLY A 375 5.82 -11.26 -2.99
CA GLY A 375 5.91 -11.00 -1.55
C GLY A 375 4.66 -11.50 -0.81
N GLY A 376 3.49 -11.31 -1.41
CA GLY A 376 2.22 -11.82 -0.90
C GLY A 376 2.16 -13.35 -0.87
N LYS A 377 2.69 -14.04 -1.89
CA LYS A 377 2.81 -15.51 -1.88
C LYS A 377 3.71 -15.99 -0.74
N MET A 378 4.86 -15.33 -0.53
CA MET A 378 5.78 -15.66 0.55
C MET A 378 5.12 -15.46 1.92
N PHE A 379 4.46 -14.31 2.12
CA PHE A 379 3.69 -14.02 3.33
C PHE A 379 2.61 -15.08 3.61
N LYS A 380 1.86 -15.50 2.59
CA LYS A 380 0.81 -16.52 2.69
C LYS A 380 1.34 -17.96 2.77
N GLY A 381 2.65 -18.16 2.86
CA GLY A 381 3.28 -19.48 2.91
C GLY A 381 3.15 -20.31 1.63
N GLN A 382 2.83 -19.68 0.50
CA GLN A 382 2.71 -20.34 -0.80
C GLN A 382 4.07 -20.55 -1.48
N THR A 383 5.08 -19.80 -1.03
CA THR A 383 6.48 -19.97 -1.41
C THR A 383 7.37 -19.96 -0.15
N PRO A 384 8.58 -20.55 -0.19
CA PRO A 384 9.50 -20.50 0.93
C PRO A 384 9.89 -19.06 1.30
N ILE A 385 10.09 -18.83 2.59
CA ILE A 385 10.68 -17.59 3.08
C ILE A 385 12.12 -17.50 2.56
N THR A 386 12.45 -16.44 1.81
CA THR A 386 13.78 -16.26 1.23
C THR A 386 14.18 -14.78 1.19
N PRO A 387 15.44 -14.43 1.53
CA PRO A 387 15.94 -13.08 1.34
C PRO A 387 16.24 -12.77 -0.13
N ILE A 388 16.30 -13.79 -1.00
CA ILE A 388 16.59 -13.64 -2.42
C ILE A 388 15.30 -13.29 -3.16
N ARG A 389 15.26 -12.09 -3.76
CA ARG A 389 14.10 -11.61 -4.52
C ARG A 389 13.93 -12.40 -5.84
N PRO A 390 12.81 -13.12 -6.04
CA PRO A 390 12.56 -13.85 -7.29
C PRO A 390 12.00 -12.96 -8.40
N THR A 391 11.39 -11.82 -8.05
CA THR A 391 10.72 -10.92 -9.00
C THR A 391 11.76 -10.14 -9.80
N LEU A 392 11.92 -10.43 -11.10
CA LEU A 392 12.84 -9.68 -11.96
C LEU A 392 12.36 -8.23 -12.20
N PRO A 393 13.26 -7.22 -12.24
CA PRO A 393 12.89 -5.82 -12.51
C PRO A 393 12.16 -5.62 -13.85
N THR A 394 12.58 -6.33 -14.88
CA THR A 394 11.91 -6.37 -16.19
C THR A 394 11.22 -7.72 -16.41
N CYS A 395 10.24 -7.70 -17.29
CA CYS A 395 9.62 -8.92 -17.79
C CYS A 395 10.51 -9.52 -18.89
N PRO A 396 10.90 -10.82 -18.83
CA PRO A 396 11.79 -11.41 -19.82
C PRO A 396 11.23 -11.31 -21.24
N LEU A 397 12.07 -10.88 -22.20
CA LEU A 397 11.70 -10.57 -23.59
C LEU A 397 11.05 -11.73 -24.38
N ASN A 398 11.23 -12.99 -23.95
CA ASN A 398 10.57 -14.14 -24.59
C ASN A 398 9.03 -14.15 -24.39
N PHE A 399 8.48 -13.24 -23.60
CA PHE A 399 7.03 -13.10 -23.36
C PHE A 399 6.41 -11.85 -24.02
N ALA A 400 7.21 -10.99 -24.65
CA ALA A 400 6.77 -9.71 -25.23
C ALA A 400 6.55 -9.74 -26.76
N GLN A 401 6.84 -10.87 -27.44
CA GLN A 401 6.77 -10.98 -28.90
C GLN A 401 5.48 -11.61 -29.47
N SER A 402 4.45 -11.88 -28.67
CA SER A 402 3.11 -12.08 -29.25
C SER A 402 2.46 -10.72 -29.48
N LYS A 403 2.63 -10.17 -30.68
CA LYS A 403 1.78 -9.08 -31.19
C LYS A 403 0.32 -9.48 -30.97
N VAL A 404 -0.37 -8.71 -30.12
CA VAL A 404 -1.82 -8.40 -30.07
C VAL A 404 -2.19 -8.10 -28.59
N ASN A 405 -2.41 -6.81 -28.33
CA ASN A 405 -3.09 -6.21 -27.17
C ASN A 405 -2.38 -6.22 -25.81
N ASN A 406 -2.24 -5.01 -25.23
CA ASN A 406 -2.00 -4.69 -23.81
C ASN A 406 -2.32 -5.85 -22.84
N ARG A 407 -1.32 -6.67 -22.50
CA ARG A 407 -1.44 -7.69 -21.45
C ARG A 407 -0.34 -7.49 -20.41
N SER A 408 -0.75 -7.48 -19.16
CA SER A 408 0.10 -7.64 -17.98
C SER A 408 0.89 -8.95 -18.05
N CYS A 409 2.12 -8.96 -17.52
CA CYS A 409 2.98 -10.15 -17.56
C CYS A 409 2.37 -11.38 -16.87
N LEU A 410 1.35 -11.19 -16.03
CA LEU A 410 0.61 -12.27 -15.37
C LEU A 410 -0.33 -13.06 -16.28
N ALA A 411 -0.73 -12.53 -17.45
CA ALA A 411 -1.66 -13.23 -18.35
C ALA A 411 -1.09 -14.53 -18.97
N PHE A 412 0.20 -14.83 -18.78
CA PHE A 412 0.88 -15.98 -19.38
C PHE A 412 1.48 -16.99 -18.38
N ILE A 413 1.66 -16.64 -17.11
CA ILE A 413 2.31 -17.54 -16.12
C ILE A 413 1.39 -18.68 -15.66
N SER A 414 0.07 -18.62 -15.91
CA SER A 414 -0.88 -19.67 -15.49
C SER A 414 -0.81 -20.99 -16.28
N THR A 415 0.15 -21.16 -17.19
CA THR A 415 0.23 -22.34 -18.08
C THR A 415 1.57 -23.08 -18.09
N THR A 416 2.57 -22.69 -17.30
CA THR A 416 3.88 -23.37 -17.30
C THR A 416 4.26 -23.88 -15.91
N THR A 417 4.27 -25.21 -15.77
CA THR A 417 4.60 -25.97 -14.55
C THR A 417 6.09 -26.24 -14.35
N ASP A 418 6.99 -25.57 -15.07
CA ASP A 418 8.40 -25.95 -15.04
C ASP A 418 9.37 -24.76 -14.94
N TRP A 419 9.67 -24.38 -13.69
CA TRP A 419 10.62 -23.34 -13.33
C TRP A 419 12.09 -23.71 -13.62
N ASN A 420 12.39 -24.99 -13.85
CA ASN A 420 13.78 -25.44 -14.03
C ASN A 420 14.33 -25.13 -15.44
N THR A 421 13.46 -25.04 -16.45
CA THR A 421 13.87 -24.84 -17.84
C THR A 421 14.20 -23.36 -18.15
N ALA A 422 13.63 -22.42 -17.40
CA ALA A 422 13.87 -20.98 -17.59
C ALA A 422 15.28 -20.54 -17.13
N ASN A 423 15.82 -21.17 -16.08
CA ASN A 423 17.15 -20.83 -15.56
C ASN A 423 18.31 -21.33 -16.45
N GLN A 424 18.13 -22.42 -17.21
CA GLN A 424 19.17 -22.93 -18.10
C GLN A 424 19.41 -22.06 -19.35
N GLN A 425 18.40 -21.31 -19.80
CA GLN A 425 18.53 -20.45 -21.00
C GLN A 425 19.10 -19.05 -20.70
N CYS A 426 19.12 -18.60 -19.45
CA CYS A 426 19.78 -17.35 -19.03
C CYS A 426 21.28 -17.54 -18.67
N GLY A 427 21.80 -18.77 -18.73
CA GLY A 427 23.14 -19.13 -18.25
C GLY A 427 24.29 -19.03 -19.26
N GLN A 428 24.12 -18.39 -20.42
CA GLN A 428 25.24 -18.16 -21.36
C GLN A 428 25.55 -16.67 -21.52
N LEU A 429 26.12 -16.09 -20.46
CA LEU A 429 27.00 -14.93 -20.59
C LEU A 429 28.46 -15.43 -20.49
N ALA A 430 29.32 -14.85 -21.33
CA ALA A 430 30.69 -15.28 -21.62
C ALA A 430 31.56 -15.54 -20.36
N PRO A 431 32.54 -16.46 -20.42
CA PRO A 431 33.36 -16.83 -19.27
C PRO A 431 34.24 -15.65 -18.84
N GLY A 432 34.04 -15.13 -17.64
CA GLY A 432 34.92 -14.08 -17.08
C GLY A 432 34.42 -13.33 -15.85
N ALA A 433 33.14 -13.41 -15.47
CA ALA A 433 32.66 -12.78 -14.24
C ALA A 433 32.67 -13.79 -13.08
N ALA A 434 33.66 -13.66 -12.19
CA ALA A 434 33.72 -14.44 -10.97
C ALA A 434 32.53 -14.13 -10.05
N LEU A 435 31.87 -15.20 -9.58
CA LEU A 435 30.93 -15.19 -8.46
C LEU A 435 31.65 -14.63 -7.22
N VAL A 436 31.24 -13.45 -6.75
CA VAL A 436 31.65 -12.96 -5.44
C VAL A 436 30.70 -13.55 -4.40
N SER A 437 31.18 -14.57 -3.69
CA SER A 437 30.56 -15.05 -2.45
C SER A 437 30.63 -13.95 -1.40
N MET A 438 29.47 -13.55 -0.86
CA MET A 438 29.37 -12.72 0.34
C MET A 438 29.83 -13.53 1.55
N ASP A 439 31.13 -13.56 1.82
CA ASP A 439 31.70 -13.99 3.11
C ASP A 439 33.19 -13.60 3.18
N SER A 440 33.52 -12.30 3.17
CA SER A 440 34.79 -11.76 3.71
C SER A 440 34.95 -10.24 3.50
N ALA A 441 34.05 -9.42 4.02
CA ALA A 441 34.29 -7.97 4.09
C ALA A 441 33.83 -7.39 5.45
N PHE A 442 34.26 -8.05 6.52
CA PHE A 442 34.40 -7.44 7.84
C PHE A 442 35.85 -7.68 8.28
N GLN A 443 36.72 -6.70 8.02
CA GLN A 443 37.83 -6.27 8.88
C GLN A 443 38.70 -5.25 8.13
N ASN A 444 39.13 -4.23 8.88
CA ASN A 444 40.08 -3.15 8.55
C ASN A 444 39.52 -1.97 7.74
N SER A 445 39.20 -0.87 8.43
CA SER A 445 40.23 0.13 8.78
C SER A 445 39.63 1.27 9.60
N ALA A 446 40.05 1.33 10.87
CA ALA A 446 40.19 2.59 11.58
C ALA A 446 41.34 3.41 10.98
N ILE A 447 41.35 4.72 11.27
CA ILE A 447 42.42 5.71 11.04
C ILE A 447 42.38 6.38 9.65
N GLN A 448 41.67 7.51 9.51
CA GLN A 448 42.22 8.87 9.59
C GLN A 448 41.10 9.92 9.59
#